data_AF-A0A5C7JNA1-F1
#
_entry.id   AF-A0A5C7JNA1-F1
#
_cell.length_a   1.000
_cell.length_b   1.000
_cell.length_c   1.000
_cell.angle_alpha   90.00
_cell.angle_beta   90.00
_cell.angle_gamma   90.00
#
_symmetry.space_group_name_H-M   'P 1'
#
loop_
_entity.id
_entity.type
_entity.pdbx_description
1 polymer ?
#
loop_
_entity_poly.entity_id
_entity_poly.type
_entity_poly.pdbx_seq_one_letter_code
_entity_poly.pdbx_strand_id
1 'polypeptide(L)'
;MPFLKVQDTIAITSSGGSFSLDVNASTEIYNITGAATMISNVTIAPLGTPVLGLTYVFNYKAVLDITTNSTSITIFGQTLTAAQALNSQVIECSYNGTSWDVDIQSSFDNSNIVSTSNIQNNAITSSKIAAGAISTSSLADDSISTVKLQDDAVTTSKIDDDAVTNDKLNTMTASSVKIGNASGTPTDLALGNGKIPMGNGTSITAVDKGATLVDSYDTLETIVSFEAGEVTAILELYLPYNCTIYKIKASVIKAIAGTDDGTITIVDNFLTTTIATMTIPASSALSTYVTATPNYAYEDISGINAGKISLTTNKTTPGGKVAITIITKRT
;
A
#
# COMPACT_ATOMS: atom_id res chain seq x y z
N MET A 1 58.57 39.40 -31.51
CA MET A 1 57.31 40.12 -31.76
C MET A 1 56.32 39.10 -32.30
N PRO A 2 55.12 38.92 -31.73
CA PRO A 2 54.13 38.08 -32.39
C PRO A 2 53.73 38.81 -33.67
N PHE A 3 53.86 38.15 -34.82
CA PHE A 3 53.32 38.69 -36.06
C PHE A 3 51.81 38.83 -35.87
N LEU A 4 51.32 40.07 -35.85
CA LEU A 4 49.90 40.34 -35.86
C LEU A 4 49.38 39.85 -37.22
N LYS A 5 48.61 38.76 -37.24
CA LYS A 5 47.99 38.28 -38.48
C LYS A 5 47.15 39.43 -39.06
N VAL A 6 47.43 39.81 -40.31
CA VAL A 6 46.68 40.85 -41.00
C VAL A 6 45.27 40.33 -41.24
N GLN A 7 44.26 41.15 -40.91
CA GLN A 7 42.85 40.80 -41.02
C GLN A 7 42.13 41.80 -41.93
N ASP A 8 41.33 41.30 -42.86
CA ASP A 8 40.46 42.14 -43.70
C ASP A 8 38.99 41.77 -43.53
N THR A 9 38.11 42.60 -44.11
CA THR A 9 36.66 42.40 -44.07
C THR A 9 36.13 42.15 -45.48
N ILE A 10 35.29 41.13 -45.61
CA ILE A 10 34.48 40.87 -46.81
C ILE A 10 33.04 41.19 -46.44
N ALA A 11 32.51 42.29 -46.96
CA ALA A 11 31.13 42.69 -46.74
C ALA A 11 30.23 42.11 -47.83
N ILE A 12 29.36 41.17 -47.46
CA ILE A 12 28.36 40.59 -48.35
C ILE A 12 27.07 41.43 -48.30
N THR A 13 26.50 41.71 -49.47
CA THR A 13 25.22 42.41 -49.65
C THR A 13 24.22 41.50 -50.36
N SER A 14 22.94 41.87 -50.38
CA SER A 14 21.87 41.07 -51.01
C SER A 14 22.14 40.71 -52.48
N SER A 15 22.90 41.54 -53.22
CA SER A 15 23.18 41.34 -54.64
C SER A 15 24.15 40.20 -54.95
N GLY A 16 24.75 39.54 -53.95
CA GLY A 16 25.77 38.51 -54.16
C GLY A 16 27.07 39.08 -54.75
N GLY A 17 27.87 38.22 -55.39
CA GLY A 17 29.08 38.62 -56.11
C GLY A 17 30.27 37.67 -55.98
N SER A 18 31.34 37.98 -56.71
CA SER A 18 32.61 37.23 -56.64
C SER A 18 33.68 38.06 -55.93
N PHE A 19 34.36 37.44 -54.96
CA PHE A 19 35.48 38.03 -54.24
C PHE A 19 36.74 37.21 -54.53
N SER A 20 37.78 37.89 -54.99
CA SER A 20 39.05 37.26 -55.37
C SER A 20 40.13 37.65 -54.37
N LEU A 21 40.76 36.65 -53.76
CA LEU A 21 41.79 36.83 -52.74
C LEU A 21 43.16 36.52 -53.32
N ASP A 22 44.04 37.51 -53.39
CA ASP A 22 45.40 37.32 -53.91
C ASP A 22 46.18 36.35 -53.01
N VAL A 23 46.67 35.25 -53.59
CA VAL A 23 47.44 34.23 -52.88
C VAL A 23 48.77 34.74 -52.32
N ASN A 24 49.24 35.92 -52.75
CA ASN A 24 50.46 36.56 -52.28
C ASN A 24 50.20 37.66 -51.23
N ALA A 25 48.94 37.94 -50.90
CA ALA A 25 48.59 38.92 -49.88
C ALA A 25 49.03 38.45 -48.48
N SER A 26 49.36 39.39 -47.61
CA SER A 26 49.72 39.10 -46.21
C SER A 26 48.52 38.77 -45.32
N THR A 27 47.30 38.93 -45.83
CA THR A 27 46.05 38.73 -45.08
C THR A 27 45.74 37.24 -44.96
N GLU A 28 45.81 36.72 -43.75
CA GLU A 28 45.50 35.31 -43.46
C GLU A 28 44.09 35.12 -42.89
N ILE A 29 43.45 36.20 -42.41
CA ILE A 29 42.13 36.14 -41.76
C ILE A 29 41.17 37.11 -42.44
N TYR A 30 39.97 36.62 -42.77
CA TYR A 30 38.90 37.44 -43.35
C TYR A 30 37.65 37.36 -42.48
N ASN A 31 37.13 38.52 -42.07
CA ASN A 31 35.85 38.64 -41.41
C ASN A 31 34.76 38.80 -42.47
N ILE A 32 33.93 37.77 -42.66
CA ILE A 32 32.79 37.85 -43.57
C ILE A 32 31.61 38.43 -42.79
N THR A 33 31.07 39.56 -43.26
CA THR A 33 30.03 40.32 -42.58
C THR A 33 28.90 40.68 -43.52
N GLY A 34 27.74 41.07 -42.98
CA GLY A 34 26.55 41.45 -43.75
C GLY A 34 25.27 40.88 -43.14
N ALA A 35 24.14 41.54 -43.38
CA ALA A 35 22.82 41.06 -42.99
C ALA A 35 21.80 41.40 -44.07
N ALA A 36 21.30 40.40 -44.78
CA ALA A 36 20.38 40.59 -45.91
C ALA A 36 19.71 39.27 -46.34
N THR A 37 18.58 39.39 -47.04
CA THR A 37 18.03 38.32 -47.87
C THR A 37 18.77 38.28 -49.19
N MET A 38 19.43 37.18 -49.50
CA MET A 38 20.27 37.04 -50.69
C MET A 38 19.42 36.80 -51.93
N ILE A 39 19.74 37.47 -53.04
CA ILE A 39 19.08 37.28 -54.34
C ILE A 39 20.01 36.74 -55.42
N SER A 40 21.29 36.56 -55.10
CA SER A 40 22.31 36.00 -55.98
C SER A 40 23.36 35.25 -55.18
N ASN A 41 24.13 34.39 -55.84
CA ASN A 41 25.18 33.59 -55.22
C ASN A 41 26.40 34.45 -54.86
N VAL A 42 27.14 34.02 -53.84
CA VAL A 42 28.45 34.57 -53.48
C VAL A 42 29.52 33.51 -53.72
N THR A 43 30.60 33.91 -54.37
CA THR A 43 31.78 33.06 -54.55
C THR A 43 33.01 33.78 -54.05
N ILE A 44 33.72 33.19 -53.08
CA ILE A 44 35.03 33.63 -52.63
C ILE A 44 36.04 32.63 -53.18
N ALA A 45 37.01 33.11 -53.96
CA ALA A 45 37.99 32.27 -54.65
C ALA A 45 39.41 32.86 -54.56
N PRO A 46 40.45 32.01 -54.57
CA PRO A 46 41.82 32.51 -54.67
C PRO A 46 42.08 33.11 -56.06
N LEU A 47 42.97 34.09 -56.11
CA LEU A 47 43.49 34.69 -57.33
C LEU A 47 44.99 34.39 -57.42
N GLY A 48 45.38 33.68 -58.48
CA GLY A 48 46.76 33.23 -58.70
C GLY A 48 46.96 31.75 -58.37
N THR A 49 48.22 31.30 -58.41
CA THR A 49 48.60 29.90 -58.16
C THR A 49 48.97 29.71 -56.69
N PRO A 50 48.15 29.02 -55.88
CA PRO A 50 48.45 28.81 -54.46
C PRO A 50 49.64 27.87 -54.28
N VAL A 51 50.34 28.04 -53.15
CA VAL A 51 51.47 27.18 -52.75
C VAL A 51 51.04 26.20 -51.66
N LEU A 52 51.66 25.02 -51.61
CA LEU A 52 51.40 24.00 -50.59
C LEU A 52 51.52 24.61 -49.18
N GLY A 53 50.50 24.41 -48.35
CA GLY A 53 50.46 24.91 -46.97
C GLY A 53 49.96 26.34 -46.83
N LEU A 54 49.53 27.01 -47.91
CA LEU A 54 48.85 28.30 -47.81
C LEU A 54 47.54 28.12 -47.03
N THR A 55 47.28 28.98 -46.04
CA THR A 55 46.09 28.91 -45.20
C THR A 55 45.35 30.23 -45.15
N TYR A 56 44.02 30.13 -45.05
CA TYR A 56 43.12 31.24 -44.81
C TYR A 56 42.11 30.85 -43.75
N VAL A 57 41.78 31.79 -42.87
CA VAL A 57 40.71 31.63 -41.88
C VAL A 57 39.62 32.64 -42.17
N PHE A 58 38.40 32.16 -42.36
CA PHE A 58 37.22 33.00 -42.52
C PHE A 58 36.40 32.96 -41.24
N ASN A 59 36.32 34.11 -40.57
CA ASN A 59 35.35 34.31 -39.51
C ASN A 59 34.03 34.72 -40.15
N TYR A 60 33.18 33.74 -40.43
CA TYR A 60 31.86 33.97 -40.98
C TYR A 60 30.92 34.49 -39.89
N LYS A 61 30.58 35.77 -39.96
CA LYS A 61 29.68 36.48 -39.04
C LYS A 61 28.48 37.09 -39.75
N ALA A 62 28.32 36.79 -41.04
CA ALA A 62 27.19 37.28 -41.81
C ALA A 62 25.91 36.55 -41.41
N VAL A 63 24.79 37.27 -41.39
CA VAL A 63 23.45 36.74 -41.11
C VAL A 63 22.64 36.86 -42.39
N LEU A 64 22.78 35.86 -43.26
CA LEU A 64 22.25 35.91 -44.61
C LEU A 64 21.11 34.91 -44.75
N ASP A 65 19.92 35.40 -45.10
CA ASP A 65 18.81 34.51 -45.45
C ASP A 65 18.97 34.05 -46.90
N ILE A 66 19.44 32.81 -47.05
CA ILE A 66 19.59 32.14 -48.34
C ILE A 66 18.47 31.14 -48.62
N THR A 67 17.58 30.89 -47.65
CA THR A 67 16.55 29.86 -47.73
C THR A 67 15.40 30.24 -48.65
N THR A 68 15.12 31.54 -48.77
CA THR A 68 13.99 32.05 -49.54
C THR A 68 14.22 32.06 -51.05
N ASN A 69 15.47 32.06 -51.50
CA ASN A 69 15.83 32.31 -52.91
C ASN A 69 16.73 31.24 -53.54
N SER A 70 16.97 30.11 -52.85
CA SER A 70 17.85 29.02 -53.32
C SER A 70 19.26 29.48 -53.70
N THR A 71 19.74 30.56 -53.08
CA THR A 71 21.09 31.11 -53.30
C THR A 71 22.13 30.38 -52.46
N SER A 72 23.40 30.47 -52.84
CA SER A 72 24.50 29.81 -52.12
C SER A 72 25.70 30.72 -51.89
N ILE A 73 26.48 30.38 -50.86
CA ILE A 73 27.82 30.95 -50.62
C ILE A 73 28.84 29.84 -50.81
N THR A 74 29.80 30.07 -51.69
CA THR A 74 30.88 29.14 -51.98
C THR A 74 32.21 29.76 -51.61
N ILE A 75 32.98 29.11 -50.76
CA ILE A 75 34.30 29.55 -50.31
C ILE A 75 35.31 28.51 -50.76
N PHE A 76 36.22 28.93 -51.64
CA PHE A 76 37.29 28.11 -52.20
C PHE A 76 36.80 26.76 -52.76
N GLY A 77 35.62 26.80 -53.40
CA GLY A 77 34.99 25.64 -54.02
C GLY A 77 34.03 24.86 -53.11
N GLN A 78 34.05 25.07 -51.80
CA GLN A 78 33.09 24.47 -50.87
C GLN A 78 31.85 25.36 -50.72
N THR A 79 30.69 24.82 -51.09
CA THR A 79 29.41 25.49 -50.86
C THR A 79 28.91 25.23 -49.45
N LEU A 80 28.55 26.30 -48.73
CA LEU A 80 27.92 26.20 -47.41
C LEU A 80 26.48 25.69 -47.55
N THR A 81 26.07 24.82 -46.65
CA THR A 81 24.64 24.45 -46.50
C THR A 81 23.82 25.64 -46.00
N ALA A 82 22.50 25.59 -46.18
CA ALA A 82 21.59 26.62 -45.66
C ALA A 82 21.78 26.90 -44.16
N ALA A 83 21.87 25.85 -43.34
CA ALA A 83 22.09 25.98 -41.91
C ALA A 83 23.45 26.60 -41.57
N GLN A 84 24.49 26.27 -42.33
CA GLN A 84 25.82 26.87 -42.17
C GLN A 84 25.77 28.37 -42.50
N ALA A 85 25.21 28.76 -43.64
CA ALA A 85 25.16 30.18 -44.05
C ALA A 85 24.31 31.08 -43.12
N LEU A 86 23.36 30.50 -42.37
CA LEU A 86 22.52 31.23 -41.42
C LEU A 86 23.21 31.48 -40.06
N ASN A 87 24.30 30.76 -39.76
CA ASN A 87 24.95 30.79 -38.45
C ASN A 87 26.39 31.30 -38.54
N SER A 88 26.88 31.88 -37.45
CA SER A 88 28.30 32.26 -37.36
C SER A 88 29.19 31.02 -37.30
N GLN A 89 30.30 31.06 -38.04
CA GLN A 89 31.21 29.92 -38.19
C GLN A 89 32.67 30.38 -38.33
N VAL A 90 33.60 29.49 -38.04
CA VAL A 90 35.00 29.61 -38.44
C VAL A 90 35.24 28.61 -39.55
N ILE A 91 35.80 29.06 -40.66
CA ILE A 91 36.10 28.22 -41.81
C ILE A 91 37.59 28.32 -42.07
N GLU A 92 38.29 27.21 -41.94
CA GLU A 92 39.72 27.12 -42.22
C GLU A 92 39.92 26.49 -43.58
N CYS A 93 40.62 27.20 -44.46
CA CYS A 93 40.96 26.70 -45.78
C CYS A 93 42.47 26.53 -45.87
N SER A 94 42.92 25.33 -46.23
CA SER A 94 44.34 25.04 -46.45
C SER A 94 44.56 24.44 -47.84
N TYR A 95 45.60 24.89 -48.53
CA TYR A 95 45.93 24.32 -49.85
C TYR A 95 46.88 23.13 -49.68
N ASN A 96 46.41 21.94 -50.07
CA ASN A 96 47.16 20.69 -49.93
C ASN A 96 48.14 20.42 -51.08
N GLY A 97 48.36 21.39 -51.97
CA GLY A 97 49.21 21.28 -53.15
C GLY A 97 48.45 20.88 -54.43
N THR A 98 47.20 20.44 -54.33
CA THR A 98 46.35 20.09 -55.47
C THR A 98 44.96 20.72 -55.39
N SER A 99 44.36 20.74 -54.21
CA SER A 99 43.04 21.32 -53.93
C SER A 99 43.05 22.09 -52.62
N TRP A 100 42.00 22.86 -52.40
CA TRP A 100 41.70 23.41 -51.09
C TRP A 100 41.02 22.34 -50.24
N ASP A 101 41.53 22.13 -49.04
CA ASP A 101 40.84 21.46 -47.95
C ASP A 101 40.13 22.55 -47.14
N VAL A 102 38.81 22.47 -47.05
CA VAL A 102 37.96 23.48 -46.43
C VAL A 102 37.26 22.86 -45.22
N ASP A 103 37.80 23.15 -44.04
CA ASP A 103 37.23 22.72 -42.77
C ASP A 103 36.26 23.78 -42.26
N ILE A 104 34.98 23.41 -42.16
CA ILE A 104 33.93 24.26 -41.63
C ILE A 104 33.72 23.85 -40.17
N GLN A 105 34.31 24.61 -39.25
CA GLN A 105 34.20 24.28 -37.83
C GLN A 105 32.77 24.49 -37.34
N SER A 106 32.21 23.44 -36.74
CA SER A 106 30.85 23.46 -36.22
C SER A 106 30.80 24.39 -35.00
N SER A 107 30.04 25.48 -35.07
CA SER A 107 29.76 26.30 -33.87
C SER A 107 28.76 25.56 -32.99
N PHE A 108 29.08 25.31 -31.71
CA PHE A 108 28.20 24.66 -30.73
C PHE A 108 26.82 25.32 -30.58
N ASP A 109 26.66 26.57 -31.07
CA ASP A 109 25.40 27.32 -31.08
C ASP A 109 24.43 26.87 -32.19
N ASN A 110 24.87 26.00 -33.11
CA ASN A 110 24.00 25.50 -34.18
C ASN A 110 22.98 24.50 -33.63
N SER A 111 21.69 24.77 -33.84
CA SER A 111 20.59 23.86 -33.53
C SER A 111 20.88 22.48 -34.13
N ASN A 112 20.94 21.45 -33.28
CA ASN A 112 21.19 20.03 -33.60
C ASN A 112 22.64 19.52 -33.52
N ILE A 113 23.64 20.30 -33.12
CA ILE A 113 24.97 19.72 -32.85
C ILE A 113 24.91 18.72 -31.69
N VAL A 114 24.12 19.03 -30.65
CA VAL A 114 23.85 18.13 -29.52
C VAL A 114 22.60 17.29 -29.81
N SER A 115 22.58 16.61 -30.96
CA SER A 115 21.54 15.64 -31.32
C SER A 115 21.89 14.23 -30.81
N THR A 116 20.89 13.36 -30.75
CA THR A 116 21.08 11.95 -30.36
C THR A 116 22.08 11.22 -31.27
N SER A 117 22.12 11.52 -32.57
CA SER A 117 23.06 10.90 -33.50
C SER A 117 24.52 11.28 -33.25
N ASN A 118 24.75 12.45 -32.64
CA ASN A 118 26.09 12.98 -32.39
C ASN A 118 26.60 12.63 -30.97
N ILE A 119 25.73 12.12 -30.10
CA ILE A 119 26.07 11.67 -28.76
C ILE A 119 26.33 10.16 -28.81
N GLN A 120 27.57 9.74 -28.55
CA GLN A 120 27.90 8.33 -28.49
C GLN A 120 27.14 7.63 -27.35
N ASN A 121 26.85 6.34 -27.53
CA ASN A 121 26.26 5.52 -26.48
C ASN A 121 27.12 5.59 -25.21
N ASN A 122 26.46 5.75 -24.05
CA ASN A 122 27.10 5.92 -22.74
C ASN A 122 27.97 7.17 -22.57
N ALA A 123 27.91 8.14 -23.51
CA ALA A 123 28.68 9.38 -23.37
C ALA A 123 28.22 10.24 -22.19
N ILE A 124 26.95 10.13 -21.77
CA ILE A 124 26.40 10.87 -20.63
C ILE A 124 26.40 9.95 -19.40
N THR A 125 27.44 10.06 -18.58
CA THR A 125 27.59 9.32 -17.31
C THR A 125 26.95 10.09 -16.15
N SER A 126 26.76 9.44 -15.01
CA SER A 126 26.23 10.09 -13.79
C SER A 126 27.01 11.34 -13.39
N SER A 127 28.34 11.34 -13.54
CA SER A 127 29.20 12.50 -13.26
C SER A 127 28.96 13.71 -14.17
N LYS A 128 28.31 13.52 -15.32
CA LYS A 128 27.93 14.60 -16.26
C LYS A 128 26.53 15.14 -15.99
N ILE A 129 25.78 14.52 -15.08
CA ILE A 129 24.41 14.92 -14.73
C ILE A 129 24.48 15.64 -13.38
N ALA A 130 24.15 16.93 -13.38
CA ALA A 130 24.09 17.69 -12.14
C ALA A 130 23.00 17.14 -11.21
N ALA A 131 23.21 17.24 -9.90
CA ALA A 131 22.22 16.83 -8.91
C ALA A 131 20.89 17.59 -9.13
N GLY A 132 19.79 16.84 -9.22
CA GLY A 132 18.46 17.41 -9.48
C GLY A 132 18.18 17.79 -10.94
N ALA A 133 19.10 17.54 -11.89
CA ALA A 133 18.88 17.87 -13.31
C ALA A 133 17.79 17.02 -13.97
N ILE A 134 17.49 15.84 -13.42
CA ILE A 134 16.42 14.96 -13.91
C ILE A 134 15.13 15.29 -13.15
N SER A 135 14.17 15.88 -13.87
CA SER A 135 12.84 16.20 -13.37
C SER A 135 11.85 15.05 -13.65
N THR A 136 10.64 15.13 -13.09
CA THR A 136 9.57 14.16 -13.40
C THR A 136 9.22 14.14 -14.88
N SER A 137 9.19 15.30 -15.56
CA SER A 137 8.97 15.39 -17.01
C SER A 137 10.12 14.82 -17.86
N SER A 138 11.29 14.58 -17.25
CA SER A 138 12.41 13.93 -17.92
C SER A 138 12.28 12.40 -17.95
N LEU A 139 11.37 11.84 -17.14
CA LEU A 139 11.11 10.40 -17.05
C LEU A 139 9.89 10.06 -17.91
N ALA A 140 10.05 9.10 -18.81
CA ALA A 140 8.90 8.54 -19.53
C ALA A 140 8.03 7.71 -18.56
N ASP A 141 6.75 7.59 -18.87
CA ASP A 141 5.82 6.71 -18.15
C ASP A 141 6.38 5.28 -18.08
N ASP A 142 6.23 4.63 -16.92
CA ASP A 142 6.71 3.28 -16.62
C ASP A 142 8.23 3.04 -16.80
N SER A 143 9.02 4.11 -16.96
CA SER A 143 10.47 3.99 -17.17
C SER A 143 11.24 3.50 -15.94
N ILE A 144 10.65 3.56 -14.75
CA ILE A 144 11.23 3.09 -13.48
C ILE A 144 10.73 1.67 -13.20
N SER A 145 11.55 0.68 -13.52
CA SER A 145 11.31 -0.73 -13.20
C SER A 145 11.69 -1.07 -11.75
N THR A 146 11.22 -2.21 -11.26
CA THR A 146 11.51 -2.70 -9.91
C THR A 146 13.00 -2.80 -9.60
N VAL A 147 13.83 -3.26 -10.55
CA VAL A 147 15.29 -3.35 -10.38
C VAL A 147 15.98 -1.98 -10.26
N LYS A 148 15.32 -0.89 -10.69
CA LYS A 148 15.84 0.48 -10.52
C LYS A 148 15.52 1.06 -9.13
N LEU A 149 14.59 0.45 -8.39
CA LEU A 149 14.31 0.79 -7.01
C LEU A 149 15.26 0.00 -6.11
N GLN A 150 16.08 0.70 -5.33
CA GLN A 150 16.91 0.06 -4.31
C GLN A 150 16.04 -0.47 -3.17
N ASP A 151 16.58 -1.42 -2.40
CA ASP A 151 15.97 -1.84 -1.14
C ASP A 151 15.74 -0.62 -0.24
N ASP A 152 14.58 -0.59 0.42
CA ASP A 152 14.13 0.51 1.28
C ASP A 152 14.00 1.89 0.60
N ALA A 153 14.07 1.97 -0.74
CA ALA A 153 13.91 3.23 -1.46
C ALA A 153 12.51 3.85 -1.30
N VAL A 154 11.48 3.04 -1.06
CA VAL A 154 10.10 3.50 -0.83
C VAL A 154 9.83 3.49 0.68
N THR A 155 10.05 4.63 1.32
CA THR A 155 9.76 4.84 2.75
C THR A 155 8.27 5.12 2.96
N THR A 156 7.79 4.97 4.19
CA THR A 156 6.38 5.27 4.55
C THR A 156 5.98 6.69 4.15
N SER A 157 6.87 7.67 4.34
CA SER A 157 6.64 9.07 3.94
C SER A 157 6.51 9.31 2.43
N LYS A 158 6.85 8.33 1.59
CA LYS A 158 6.70 8.38 0.12
C LYS A 158 5.40 7.70 -0.35
N ILE A 159 4.66 7.11 0.57
CA ILE A 159 3.37 6.46 0.33
C ILE A 159 2.32 7.37 0.94
N ASP A 160 1.44 7.92 0.11
CA ASP A 160 0.33 8.74 0.61
C ASP A 160 -0.59 7.92 1.51
N ASP A 161 -1.27 8.60 2.43
CA ASP A 161 -2.31 7.98 3.25
C ASP A 161 -3.35 7.29 2.33
N ASP A 162 -3.79 6.09 2.73
CA ASP A 162 -4.70 5.22 1.97
C ASP A 162 -4.19 4.76 0.59
N ALA A 163 -2.93 5.05 0.22
CA ALA A 163 -2.38 4.58 -1.06
C ALA A 163 -2.21 3.05 -1.11
N VAL A 164 -2.20 2.35 0.02
CA VAL A 164 -2.22 0.88 0.10
C VAL A 164 -3.62 0.43 0.52
N THR A 165 -4.46 0.11 -0.48
CA THR A 165 -5.80 -0.43 -0.29
C THR A 165 -5.76 -1.94 -0.06
N ASN A 166 -6.88 -2.52 0.41
CA ASN A 166 -6.99 -3.98 0.59
C ASN A 166 -6.67 -4.77 -0.69
N ASP A 167 -6.99 -4.24 -1.88
CA ASP A 167 -6.67 -4.89 -3.16
C ASP A 167 -5.17 -4.90 -3.48
N LYS A 168 -4.39 -4.00 -2.87
CA LYS A 168 -2.92 -3.92 -2.97
C LYS A 168 -2.23 -4.81 -1.92
N LEU A 169 -2.97 -5.25 -0.90
CA LEU A 169 -2.55 -6.29 0.02
C LEU A 169 -2.91 -7.63 -0.63
N ASN A 170 -2.01 -8.63 -0.61
CA ASN A 170 -2.28 -9.96 -1.17
C ASN A 170 -3.68 -10.45 -0.79
N THR A 171 -4.39 -11.07 -1.75
CA THR A 171 -5.79 -11.47 -1.62
C THR A 171 -6.01 -12.22 -0.30
N MET A 172 -6.83 -11.65 0.58
CA MET A 172 -7.24 -12.35 1.79
C MET A 172 -8.05 -13.57 1.38
N THR A 173 -7.59 -14.77 1.76
CA THR A 173 -8.45 -15.95 1.65
C THR A 173 -9.62 -15.79 2.62
N ALA A 174 -10.80 -16.32 2.27
CA ALA A 174 -11.99 -16.26 3.11
C ALA A 174 -11.79 -16.87 4.53
N SER A 175 -10.68 -17.59 4.73
CA SER A 175 -10.30 -18.26 5.98
C SER A 175 -9.21 -17.50 6.76
N SER A 176 -9.02 -16.21 6.52
CA SER A 176 -7.98 -15.42 7.20
C SER A 176 -8.40 -13.97 7.43
N VAL A 177 -8.00 -13.39 8.56
CA VAL A 177 -8.10 -11.95 8.84
C VAL A 177 -6.69 -11.37 9.01
N LYS A 178 -6.41 -10.25 8.35
CA LYS A 178 -5.19 -9.47 8.57
C LYS A 178 -5.28 -8.81 9.94
N ILE A 179 -4.31 -9.10 10.81
CA ILE A 179 -4.18 -8.47 12.12
C ILE A 179 -2.84 -7.75 12.20
N GLY A 180 -2.86 -6.53 12.73
CA GLY A 180 -1.63 -5.84 13.11
C GLY A 180 -1.07 -6.48 14.37
N ASN A 181 0.20 -6.88 14.34
CA ASN A 181 0.94 -7.20 15.57
C ASN A 181 1.57 -5.92 16.15
N ALA A 182 2.14 -6.00 17.36
CA ALA A 182 2.82 -4.88 18.00
C ALA A 182 3.98 -4.29 17.16
N SER A 183 4.47 -5.03 16.15
CA SER A 183 5.51 -4.60 15.22
C SER A 183 4.97 -3.86 14.00
N GLY A 184 3.66 -3.60 13.91
CA GLY A 184 3.03 -2.89 12.79
C GLY A 184 3.04 -3.67 11.47
N THR A 185 3.48 -4.93 11.47
CA THR A 185 3.47 -5.79 10.28
C THR A 185 2.14 -6.55 10.24
N PRO A 186 1.33 -6.40 9.17
CA PRO A 186 0.13 -7.20 9.02
C PRO A 186 0.49 -8.69 8.91
N THR A 187 -0.06 -9.50 9.80
CA THR A 187 0.06 -10.96 9.74
C THR A 187 -1.31 -11.59 9.54
N ASP A 188 -1.37 -12.71 8.83
CA ASP A 188 -2.62 -13.46 8.68
C ASP A 188 -2.91 -14.26 9.95
N LEU A 189 -4.05 -13.98 10.58
CA LEU A 189 -4.67 -14.91 11.50
C LEU A 189 -5.56 -15.86 10.71
N ALA A 190 -5.17 -17.14 10.65
CA ALA A 190 -6.00 -18.17 10.07
C ALA A 190 -7.28 -18.38 10.92
N LEU A 191 -8.43 -18.14 10.32
CA LEU A 191 -9.74 -18.46 10.87
C LEU A 191 -10.19 -19.78 10.26
N GLY A 192 -9.98 -20.87 11.01
CA GLY A 192 -10.58 -22.16 10.67
C GLY A 192 -12.11 -22.08 10.63
N ASN A 193 -12.77 -23.08 10.04
CA ASN A 193 -14.23 -23.12 10.02
C ASN A 193 -14.81 -23.08 11.44
N GLY A 194 -15.82 -22.23 11.67
CA GLY A 194 -16.43 -22.06 12.99
C GLY A 194 -15.57 -21.29 14.00
N LYS A 195 -14.48 -20.64 13.58
CA LYS A 195 -13.69 -19.75 14.44
C LYS A 195 -14.09 -18.29 14.24
N ILE A 196 -14.03 -17.50 15.31
CA ILE A 196 -14.17 -16.04 15.29
C ILE A 196 -12.87 -15.40 15.81
N PRO A 197 -12.43 -14.26 15.25
CA PRO A 197 -11.33 -13.50 15.83
C PRO A 197 -11.80 -12.81 17.11
N MET A 198 -11.04 -12.97 18.20
CA MET A 198 -11.31 -12.30 19.47
C MET A 198 -10.04 -11.64 20.01
N GLY A 199 -10.18 -10.40 20.48
CA GLY A 199 -9.11 -9.69 21.18
C GLY A 199 -9.00 -10.15 22.63
N ASN A 200 -7.79 -10.43 23.10
CA ASN A 200 -7.50 -10.74 24.52
C ASN A 200 -6.79 -9.58 25.24
N GLY A 201 -6.85 -8.37 24.68
CA GLY A 201 -6.18 -7.17 25.18
C GLY A 201 -4.71 -7.02 24.78
N THR A 202 -4.06 -8.09 24.31
CA THR A 202 -2.64 -8.05 23.85
C THR A 202 -2.45 -8.60 22.44
N SER A 203 -3.37 -9.43 21.97
CA SER A 203 -3.39 -10.00 20.63
C SER A 203 -4.82 -10.33 20.20
N ILE A 204 -4.98 -10.70 18.93
CA ILE A 204 -6.21 -11.25 18.38
C ILE A 204 -5.96 -12.73 18.10
N THR A 205 -6.81 -13.62 18.61
CA THR A 205 -6.72 -15.07 18.42
C THR A 205 -7.99 -15.63 17.81
N ALA A 206 -7.88 -16.79 17.14
CA ALA A 206 -9.02 -17.51 16.59
C ALA A 206 -9.65 -18.38 17.69
N VAL A 207 -10.90 -18.10 18.05
CA VAL A 207 -11.62 -18.80 19.12
C VAL A 207 -12.81 -19.55 18.52
N ASP A 208 -13.17 -20.71 19.08
CA ASP A 208 -14.38 -21.44 18.68
C ASP A 208 -15.63 -20.60 18.92
N LYS A 209 -16.46 -20.47 17.88
CA LYS A 209 -17.77 -19.82 17.92
C LYS A 209 -18.65 -20.38 19.05
N GLY A 210 -18.53 -21.68 19.34
CA GLY A 210 -19.33 -22.38 20.35
C GLY A 210 -18.77 -22.36 21.78
N ALA A 211 -17.49 -22.05 21.97
CA ALA A 211 -16.87 -22.10 23.30
C ALA A 211 -17.09 -20.81 24.14
N THR A 212 -17.68 -19.77 23.54
CA THR A 212 -17.62 -18.40 24.09
C THR A 212 -18.96 -17.65 24.12
N LEU A 213 -20.08 -18.34 23.90
CA LEU A 213 -21.31 -17.94 24.58
C LEU A 213 -21.17 -18.53 25.97
N VAL A 214 -20.83 -17.68 26.95
CA VAL A 214 -20.86 -18.00 28.39
C VAL A 214 -21.97 -19.01 28.64
N ASP A 215 -21.63 -20.18 29.21
CA ASP A 215 -22.61 -21.16 29.67
C ASP A 215 -23.75 -20.39 30.34
N SER A 216 -24.88 -20.26 29.66
CA SER A 216 -25.91 -19.32 30.07
C SER A 216 -26.71 -20.01 31.16
N TYR A 217 -26.20 -19.86 32.39
CA TYR A 217 -26.85 -20.35 33.59
C TYR A 217 -27.90 -19.34 34.05
N ASP A 218 -29.05 -19.85 34.43
CA ASP A 218 -30.15 -19.07 34.99
C ASP A 218 -30.62 -19.75 36.29
N THR A 219 -31.35 -19.02 37.14
CA THR A 219 -31.84 -19.51 38.43
C THR A 219 -33.35 -19.43 38.54
N LEU A 220 -33.98 -20.51 38.99
CA LEU A 220 -35.38 -20.51 39.42
C LEU A 220 -35.45 -20.71 40.93
N GLU A 221 -36.30 -19.94 41.59
CA GLU A 221 -36.46 -20.00 43.04
C GLU A 221 -37.90 -20.35 43.43
N THR A 222 -38.05 -21.20 44.45
CA THR A 222 -39.35 -21.54 45.02
C THR A 222 -39.21 -21.89 46.50
N ILE A 223 -40.33 -21.99 47.21
CA ILE A 223 -40.35 -22.39 48.62
C ILE A 223 -41.11 -23.70 48.74
N VAL A 224 -40.50 -24.69 49.38
CA VAL A 224 -41.17 -25.92 49.80
C VAL A 224 -41.40 -25.89 51.31
N SER A 225 -42.47 -26.54 51.73
CA SER A 225 -42.91 -26.53 53.11
C SER A 225 -43.01 -27.94 53.67
N PHE A 226 -42.67 -28.05 54.95
CA PHE A 226 -42.89 -29.24 55.76
C PHE A 226 -43.95 -28.99 56.84
N GLU A 227 -44.69 -27.88 56.78
CA GLU A 227 -45.74 -27.56 57.76
C GLU A 227 -46.95 -28.49 57.64
N ALA A 228 -47.75 -28.57 58.71
CA ALA A 228 -48.91 -29.46 58.77
C ALA A 228 -49.90 -29.10 57.66
N GLY A 229 -50.35 -30.11 56.89
CA GLY A 229 -51.23 -29.92 55.74
C GLY A 229 -50.54 -29.48 54.44
N GLU A 230 -49.23 -29.19 54.47
CA GLU A 230 -48.43 -28.82 53.29
C GLU A 230 -47.39 -29.90 52.92
N VAL A 231 -47.12 -30.86 53.81
CA VAL A 231 -46.27 -32.04 53.52
C VAL A 231 -46.93 -32.91 52.46
N THR A 232 -46.15 -33.47 51.53
CA THR A 232 -46.59 -34.32 50.39
C THR A 232 -47.39 -33.58 49.31
N ALA A 233 -47.65 -32.29 49.49
CA ALA A 233 -48.20 -31.46 48.43
C ALA A 233 -47.19 -31.37 47.27
N ILE A 234 -47.69 -31.51 46.04
CA ILE A 234 -46.89 -31.35 44.83
C ILE A 234 -46.82 -29.87 44.50
N LEU A 235 -45.60 -29.35 44.42
CA LEU A 235 -45.33 -28.00 43.94
C LEU A 235 -44.76 -28.07 42.52
N GLU A 236 -45.47 -27.49 41.57
CA GLU A 236 -45.03 -27.44 40.17
C GLU A 236 -44.24 -26.15 39.90
N LEU A 237 -43.06 -26.29 39.28
CA LEU A 237 -42.23 -25.18 38.86
C LEU A 237 -41.99 -25.24 37.36
N TYR A 238 -42.36 -24.16 36.68
CA TYR A 238 -42.27 -24.06 35.23
C TYR A 238 -40.87 -23.59 34.79
N LEU A 239 -40.27 -24.32 33.86
CA LEU A 239 -39.00 -23.99 33.22
C LEU A 239 -39.28 -23.02 32.06
N PRO A 240 -38.63 -21.83 32.05
CA PRO A 240 -38.91 -20.78 31.07
C PRO A 240 -38.44 -21.09 29.64
N TYR A 241 -37.57 -22.08 29.45
CA TYR A 241 -37.01 -22.51 28.16
C TYR A 241 -36.50 -23.95 28.29
N ASN A 242 -36.06 -24.53 27.17
CA ASN A 242 -35.35 -25.79 27.17
C ASN A 242 -33.99 -25.62 27.87
N CYS A 243 -33.77 -26.41 28.91
CA CYS A 243 -32.56 -26.34 29.71
C CYS A 243 -32.26 -27.66 30.41
N THR A 244 -31.00 -27.83 30.80
CA THR A 244 -30.58 -28.86 31.75
C THR A 244 -30.59 -28.30 33.17
N ILE A 245 -30.94 -29.10 34.16
CA ILE A 245 -30.75 -28.72 35.57
C ILE A 245 -29.29 -29.01 35.92
N TYR A 246 -28.53 -27.97 36.25
CA TYR A 246 -27.10 -28.05 36.54
C TYR A 246 -26.84 -28.31 38.02
N LYS A 247 -27.56 -27.62 38.91
CA LYS A 247 -27.34 -27.72 40.36
C LYS A 247 -28.57 -27.28 41.13
N ILE A 248 -28.87 -27.94 42.25
CA ILE A 248 -29.96 -27.57 43.14
C ILE A 248 -29.40 -27.22 44.52
N LYS A 249 -29.89 -26.12 45.07
CA LYS A 249 -29.55 -25.65 46.41
C LYS A 249 -30.82 -25.51 47.23
N ALA A 250 -30.72 -25.85 48.52
CA ALA A 250 -31.76 -25.67 49.51
C ALA A 250 -31.20 -24.81 50.65
N SER A 251 -31.94 -23.80 51.06
CA SER A 251 -31.66 -22.98 52.24
C SER A 251 -32.83 -23.05 53.19
N VAL A 252 -32.58 -23.47 54.44
CA VAL A 252 -33.60 -23.52 55.47
C VAL A 252 -34.01 -22.09 55.83
N ILE A 253 -35.27 -21.74 55.59
CA ILE A 253 -35.85 -20.41 55.89
C ILE A 253 -36.77 -20.43 57.12
N LYS A 254 -37.11 -21.62 57.60
CA LYS A 254 -37.70 -21.87 58.93
C LYS A 254 -37.16 -23.21 59.41
N ALA A 255 -36.64 -23.24 60.63
CA ALA A 255 -35.95 -24.41 61.19
C ALA A 255 -36.78 -25.69 61.04
N ILE A 256 -36.12 -26.80 60.69
CA ILE A 256 -36.77 -28.10 60.50
C ILE A 256 -37.07 -28.70 61.87
N ALA A 257 -38.34 -28.70 62.26
CA ALA A 257 -38.77 -29.12 63.60
C ALA A 257 -38.86 -30.65 63.72
N GLY A 258 -38.67 -31.17 64.94
CA GLY A 258 -38.86 -32.58 65.25
C GLY A 258 -37.58 -33.43 65.15
N THR A 259 -37.77 -34.76 65.12
CA THR A 259 -36.69 -35.77 65.21
C THR A 259 -36.40 -36.49 63.90
N ASP A 260 -37.12 -36.19 62.83
CA ASP A 260 -37.01 -36.82 61.51
C ASP A 260 -36.59 -35.83 60.42
N ASP A 261 -35.79 -36.29 59.46
CA ASP A 261 -35.32 -35.48 58.34
C ASP A 261 -36.49 -35.16 57.39
N GLY A 262 -36.46 -33.98 56.78
CA GLY A 262 -37.37 -33.64 55.69
C GLY A 262 -36.74 -34.00 54.35
N THR A 263 -37.41 -34.78 53.51
CA THR A 263 -36.93 -35.06 52.15
C THR A 263 -37.71 -34.25 51.12
N ILE A 264 -37.00 -33.80 50.08
CA ILE A 264 -37.55 -33.09 48.93
C ILE A 264 -37.16 -33.90 47.70
N THR A 265 -38.14 -34.46 47.03
CA THR A 265 -37.94 -35.23 45.79
C THR A 265 -38.35 -34.34 44.63
N ILE A 266 -37.43 -34.17 43.67
CA ILE A 266 -37.66 -33.46 42.43
C ILE A 266 -37.82 -34.48 41.32
N VAL A 267 -38.95 -34.44 40.63
CA VAL A 267 -39.27 -35.36 39.53
C VAL A 267 -39.58 -34.61 38.25
N ASP A 268 -39.47 -35.32 37.13
CA ASP A 268 -39.86 -34.83 35.81
C ASP A 268 -41.37 -34.52 35.71
N ASN A 269 -41.76 -33.89 34.60
CA ASN A 269 -43.13 -33.47 34.30
C ASN A 269 -44.17 -34.61 34.41
N PHE A 270 -43.74 -35.85 34.19
CA PHE A 270 -44.61 -37.04 34.20
C PHE A 270 -44.59 -37.79 35.55
N LEU A 271 -43.85 -37.28 36.54
CA LEU A 271 -43.63 -37.91 37.85
C LEU A 271 -42.99 -39.32 37.76
N THR A 272 -42.30 -39.61 36.67
CA THR A 272 -41.74 -40.93 36.35
C THR A 272 -40.26 -41.05 36.69
N THR A 273 -39.50 -39.95 36.59
CA THR A 273 -38.05 -39.95 36.80
C THR A 273 -37.68 -39.02 37.94
N THR A 274 -36.96 -39.53 38.94
CA THR A 274 -36.37 -38.69 40.00
C THR A 274 -35.12 -37.99 39.49
N ILE A 275 -35.20 -36.67 39.37
CA ILE A 275 -34.11 -35.78 38.95
C ILE A 275 -33.09 -35.63 40.07
N ALA A 276 -33.57 -35.39 41.29
CA ALA A 276 -32.75 -35.26 42.49
C ALA A 276 -33.59 -35.50 43.74
N THR A 277 -32.95 -35.97 44.81
CA THR A 277 -33.52 -36.02 46.15
C THR A 277 -32.62 -35.24 47.09
N MET A 278 -33.20 -34.35 47.88
CA MET A 278 -32.51 -33.63 48.96
C MET A 278 -33.03 -34.12 50.30
N THR A 279 -32.12 -34.44 51.20
CA THR A 279 -32.43 -34.69 52.61
C THR A 279 -32.01 -33.47 53.41
N ILE A 280 -32.95 -32.86 54.13
CA ILE A 280 -32.71 -31.75 55.05
C ILE A 280 -32.75 -32.33 56.47
N PRO A 281 -31.59 -32.42 57.16
CA PRO A 281 -31.52 -33.08 58.46
C PRO A 281 -32.48 -32.48 59.50
N ALA A 282 -33.01 -33.32 60.38
CA ALA A 282 -33.80 -32.90 61.53
C ALA A 282 -33.03 -31.86 62.35
N SER A 283 -33.74 -30.89 62.94
CA SER A 283 -33.14 -29.79 63.71
C SER A 283 -32.20 -28.85 62.92
N SER A 284 -32.19 -28.91 61.58
CA SER A 284 -31.46 -27.93 60.77
C SER A 284 -31.92 -26.50 61.09
N ALA A 285 -30.97 -25.65 61.49
CA ALA A 285 -31.22 -24.27 61.89
C ALA A 285 -31.53 -23.38 60.67
N LEU A 286 -32.08 -22.17 60.93
CA LEU A 286 -32.22 -21.13 59.92
C LEU A 286 -30.90 -20.89 59.18
N SER A 287 -30.96 -20.71 57.86
CA SER A 287 -29.82 -20.52 56.95
C SER A 287 -28.90 -21.73 56.78
N THR A 288 -29.29 -22.92 57.25
CA THR A 288 -28.59 -24.16 56.89
C THR A 288 -28.72 -24.39 55.38
N TYR A 289 -27.59 -24.70 54.71
CA TYR A 289 -27.54 -24.96 53.27
C TYR A 289 -27.33 -26.44 53.00
N VAL A 290 -28.12 -26.98 52.07
CA VAL A 290 -27.95 -28.31 51.51
C VAL A 290 -27.87 -28.18 50.00
N THR A 291 -27.01 -28.98 49.37
CA THR A 291 -26.93 -29.04 47.91
C THR A 291 -27.16 -30.45 47.44
N ALA A 292 -27.91 -30.61 46.37
CA ALA A 292 -27.97 -31.85 45.61
C ALA A 292 -27.40 -31.63 44.22
N THR A 293 -26.62 -32.60 43.77
CA THR A 293 -26.28 -32.74 42.36
C THR A 293 -27.38 -33.60 41.72
N PRO A 294 -27.93 -33.20 40.57
CA PRO A 294 -28.84 -34.06 39.81
C PRO A 294 -28.18 -35.42 39.54
N ASN A 295 -28.96 -36.50 39.55
CA ASN A 295 -28.43 -37.87 39.38
C ASN A 295 -27.85 -38.14 37.99
N TYR A 296 -28.07 -37.22 37.03
CA TYR A 296 -27.55 -37.28 35.67
C TYR A 296 -27.01 -35.90 35.28
N ALA A 297 -25.96 -35.87 34.44
CA ALA A 297 -25.75 -34.73 33.54
C ALA A 297 -26.90 -34.78 32.54
N TYR A 298 -28.06 -34.28 32.97
CA TYR A 298 -29.32 -34.50 32.28
C TYR A 298 -29.31 -33.66 31.00
N GLU A 299 -28.82 -34.25 29.91
CA GLU A 299 -29.10 -33.77 28.57
C GLU A 299 -30.50 -34.26 28.22
N ASP A 300 -31.34 -33.31 27.83
CA ASP A 300 -32.60 -33.50 27.13
C ASP A 300 -33.88 -33.75 27.97
N ILE A 301 -34.62 -32.67 28.23
CA ILE A 301 -36.10 -32.74 28.23
C ILE A 301 -36.56 -32.66 26.75
N SER A 302 -36.03 -33.51 25.86
CA SER A 302 -36.61 -33.62 24.52
C SER A 302 -37.92 -34.38 24.66
N GLY A 303 -39.00 -33.62 24.66
CA GLY A 303 -40.29 -34.19 24.40
C GLY A 303 -41.38 -33.61 25.25
N ILE A 304 -42.08 -32.65 24.63
CA ILE A 304 -43.53 -32.52 24.71
C ILE A 304 -44.04 -31.78 25.96
N ASN A 305 -44.49 -30.55 25.69
CA ASN A 305 -45.43 -29.74 26.45
C ASN A 305 -44.97 -29.26 27.84
N ALA A 306 -44.46 -28.02 27.80
CA ALA A 306 -44.52 -27.08 28.91
C ALA A 306 -43.62 -27.48 30.09
N GLY A 307 -42.30 -27.52 29.85
CA GLY A 307 -41.28 -28.09 30.75
C GLY A 307 -41.45 -27.63 32.18
N LYS A 308 -42.04 -28.47 33.02
CA LYS A 308 -42.15 -28.25 34.46
C LYS A 308 -41.49 -29.39 35.19
N ILE A 309 -41.09 -29.11 36.42
CA ILE A 309 -40.66 -30.11 37.39
C ILE A 309 -41.60 -30.05 38.57
N SER A 310 -41.71 -31.17 39.26
CA SER A 310 -42.55 -31.31 40.44
C SER A 310 -41.69 -31.57 41.65
N LEU A 311 -41.93 -30.81 42.72
CA LEU A 311 -41.26 -30.96 44.00
C LEU A 311 -42.26 -31.51 45.00
N THR A 312 -41.92 -32.64 45.61
CA THR A 312 -42.74 -33.27 46.65
C THR A 312 -41.93 -33.35 47.93
N THR A 313 -42.52 -32.88 49.03
CA THR A 313 -41.91 -32.98 50.36
C THR A 313 -42.40 -34.22 51.09
N ASN A 314 -41.54 -34.83 51.91
CA ASN A 314 -41.95 -35.89 52.82
C ASN A 314 -41.28 -35.69 54.18
N LYS A 315 -42.10 -35.66 55.24
CA LYS A 315 -41.68 -35.52 56.63
C LYS A 315 -42.82 -36.02 57.54
N THR A 316 -42.51 -36.83 58.54
CA THR A 316 -43.52 -37.40 59.46
C THR A 316 -43.96 -36.40 60.52
N THR A 317 -43.02 -35.64 61.10
CA THR A 317 -43.35 -34.57 62.07
C THR A 317 -43.43 -33.23 61.35
N PRO A 318 -44.58 -32.53 61.28
CA PRO A 318 -44.64 -31.27 60.57
C PRO A 318 -43.78 -30.18 61.22
N GLY A 319 -43.12 -29.37 60.38
CA GLY A 319 -42.45 -28.14 60.76
C GLY A 319 -41.17 -27.87 59.97
N GLY A 320 -41.08 -26.66 59.42
CA GLY A 320 -39.94 -26.17 58.67
C GLY A 320 -40.30 -25.73 57.26
N LYS A 321 -39.50 -24.81 56.71
CA LYS A 321 -39.64 -24.31 55.34
C LYS A 321 -38.27 -24.14 54.72
N VAL A 322 -38.18 -24.39 53.43
CA VAL A 322 -36.91 -24.37 52.68
C VAL A 322 -37.09 -23.61 51.38
N ALA A 323 -36.23 -22.63 51.14
CA ALA A 323 -36.09 -22.00 49.83
C ALA A 323 -35.21 -22.88 48.93
N ILE A 324 -35.71 -23.20 47.75
CA ILE A 324 -35.03 -24.01 46.74
C ILE A 324 -34.61 -23.12 45.60
N THR A 325 -33.32 -23.14 45.28
CA THR A 325 -32.75 -22.48 44.10
C THR A 325 -32.30 -23.56 43.13
N ILE A 326 -32.82 -23.52 41.92
CA ILE A 326 -32.51 -24.45 40.83
C ILE A 326 -31.72 -23.69 39.79
N ILE A 327 -30.49 -24.12 39.54
CA ILE A 327 -29.62 -23.55 38.54
C ILE A 327 -29.80 -24.38 37.27
N THR A 328 -30.22 -23.74 36.19
CA THR A 328 -30.41 -24.34 34.87
C THR A 328 -29.33 -23.86 33.92
N LYS A 329 -28.98 -24.67 32.91
CA LYS A 329 -28.11 -24.29 31.79
C LYS A 329 -28.91 -24.38 30.50
N ARG A 330 -28.96 -23.29 29.73
CA ARG A 330 -29.66 -23.29 28.44
C ARG A 330 -29.01 -24.28 27.47
N THR A 331 -29.85 -25.01 26.74
CA THR A 331 -29.48 -25.98 25.70
C THR A 331 -29.83 -25.46 24.32
#